data_AF-D8IEW2-F1
#
_entry.id   AF-D8IEW2-F1
#
_cell.length_a   1.000
_cell.length_b   1.000
_cell.length_c   1.000
_cell.angle_alpha   90.00
_cell.angle_beta   90.00
_cell.angle_gamma   90.00
#
_symmetry.space_group_name_H-M   'P 1'
#
loop_
_entity.id
_entity.type
_entity.pdbx_description
1 polymer ?
#
loop_
_entity_poly.entity_id
_entity_poly.type
_entity_poly.pdbx_seq_one_letter_code
_entity_poly.pdbx_strand_id
1 'polypeptide(L)'
;MKTANRNYNNIWIKKVKGKRVVAPNGYLYTFLDNGDVEYSLFGKKRGVGKFDYAESETNAYYYEVTPLKKVVHNVKTTSEIPNKKVNMYVSFILDGNNISMTSDYTRAYYNRLNTWNKNNLNLYGFLREGKDITEYPIPNPDEVEFNRPINFGVLR
;
A
#
# COMPACT_ATOMS: atom_id res chain seq x y z
N MET A 1 -6.30 6.57 16.27
CA MET A 1 -7.17 6.06 15.19
C MET A 1 -8.05 7.19 14.71
N LYS A 2 -7.88 7.65 13.46
CA LYS A 2 -8.89 8.52 12.83
C LYS A 2 -10.16 7.70 12.66
N THR A 3 -11.28 8.19 13.18
CA THR A 3 -12.56 7.49 13.12
C THR A 3 -13.02 7.44 11.68
N ALA A 4 -13.04 6.25 11.07
CA ALA A 4 -13.60 6.05 9.74
C ALA A 4 -15.07 6.50 9.76
N ASN A 5 -15.38 7.59 9.07
CA ASN A 5 -16.76 8.02 8.91
C ASN A 5 -17.42 7.10 7.89
N ARG A 6 -18.34 6.23 8.33
CA ARG A 6 -19.04 5.25 7.48
C ARG A 6 -19.67 5.89 6.23
N ASN A 7 -19.98 7.19 6.27
CA ASN A 7 -20.50 7.91 5.11
C ASN A 7 -19.48 8.02 3.96
N TYR A 8 -18.19 8.23 4.25
CA TYR A 8 -17.18 8.37 3.20
C TYR A 8 -16.89 7.06 2.48
N ASN A 9 -16.91 5.92 3.17
CA ASN A 9 -16.72 4.62 2.53
C ASN A 9 -17.76 4.37 1.44
N ASN A 10 -19.04 4.60 1.75
CA ASN A 10 -20.13 4.42 0.79
C ASN A 10 -20.04 5.39 -0.38
N ILE A 11 -19.68 6.66 -0.12
CA ILE A 11 -19.50 7.67 -1.18
C ILE A 11 -18.35 7.27 -2.11
N TRP A 12 -17.20 6.90 -1.54
CA TRP A 12 -16.02 6.45 -2.29
C TRP A 12 -16.35 5.23 -3.16
N ILE A 13 -16.88 4.15 -2.56
CA ILE A 13 -17.23 2.92 -3.28
C ILE A 13 -18.19 3.22 -4.42
N LYS A 14 -19.22 4.04 -4.19
CA LYS A 14 -20.17 4.44 -5.24
C LYS A 14 -19.49 5.20 -6.38
N LYS A 15 -18.46 6.00 -6.11
CA LYS A 15 -17.71 6.75 -7.13
C LYS A 15 -16.82 5.85 -7.99
N VAL A 16 -16.22 4.81 -7.42
CA VAL A 16 -15.22 3.98 -8.12
C VAL A 16 -15.76 2.66 -8.66
N LYS A 17 -16.81 2.08 -8.06
CA LYS A 17 -17.29 0.74 -8.41
C LYS A 17 -17.56 0.57 -9.91
N GLY A 18 -17.10 -0.56 -10.45
CA GLY A 18 -17.23 -0.92 -11.87
C GLY A 18 -16.34 -0.12 -12.81
N LYS A 19 -15.64 0.91 -12.32
CA LYS A 19 -14.75 1.74 -13.15
C LYS A 19 -13.35 1.15 -13.22
N ARG A 20 -12.61 1.55 -14.25
CA ARG A 20 -11.25 1.11 -14.52
C ARG A 20 -10.36 2.25 -15.01
N VAL A 21 -9.06 2.06 -14.83
CA VAL A 21 -8.02 2.99 -15.28
C VAL A 21 -6.75 2.22 -15.64
N VAL A 22 -6.03 2.69 -16.66
CA VAL A 22 -4.70 2.14 -17.02
C VAL A 22 -3.64 3.04 -16.44
N ALA A 23 -2.88 2.54 -15.48
CA ALA A 23 -1.80 3.29 -14.86
C ALA A 23 -0.59 3.46 -15.81
N PRO A 24 0.30 4.44 -15.59
CA PRO A 24 1.45 4.69 -16.46
C PRO A 24 2.41 3.51 -16.61
N ASN A 25 2.40 2.58 -15.65
CA ASN A 25 3.18 1.35 -15.68
C ASN A 25 2.54 0.23 -16.54
N GLY A 26 1.44 0.52 -17.24
CA GLY A 26 0.73 -0.40 -18.14
C GLY A 26 -0.27 -1.33 -17.46
N TYR A 27 -0.41 -1.27 -16.14
CA TYR A 27 -1.38 -2.09 -15.42
C TYR A 27 -2.81 -1.52 -15.57
N LEU A 28 -3.77 -2.40 -15.82
CA LEU A 28 -5.20 -2.08 -15.77
C LEU A 28 -5.71 -2.34 -14.36
N TYR A 29 -6.20 -1.29 -13.71
CA TYR A 29 -6.86 -1.33 -12.41
C TYR A 29 -8.38 -1.30 -12.62
N THR A 30 -9.10 -2.25 -12.01
CA THR A 30 -10.56 -2.39 -12.07
C THR A 30 -11.11 -2.38 -10.65
N PHE A 31 -11.95 -1.41 -10.34
CA PHE A 31 -12.59 -1.27 -9.04
C PHE A 31 -13.86 -2.14 -8.99
N LEU A 32 -13.88 -3.06 -8.03
CA LEU A 32 -14.97 -4.02 -7.81
C LEU A 32 -16.12 -3.37 -7.02
N ASP A 33 -17.26 -4.07 -6.97
CA ASP A 33 -18.47 -3.56 -6.32
C ASP A 33 -18.33 -3.29 -4.81
N ASN A 34 -17.42 -4.00 -4.15
CA ASN A 34 -17.09 -3.81 -2.74
C ASN A 34 -16.03 -2.74 -2.49
N GLY A 35 -15.55 -2.06 -3.54
CA GLY A 35 -14.50 -1.05 -3.47
C GLY A 35 -13.09 -1.57 -3.67
N ASP A 36 -12.84 -2.89 -3.56
CA ASP A 36 -11.53 -3.51 -3.82
C ASP A 36 -11.08 -3.17 -5.25
N VAL A 37 -9.76 -3.18 -5.48
CA VAL A 37 -9.19 -2.92 -6.80
C VAL A 37 -8.38 -4.11 -7.28
N GLU A 38 -8.84 -4.74 -8.36
CA GLU A 38 -8.04 -5.75 -9.06
C GLU A 38 -7.10 -5.05 -10.03
N TYR A 39 -5.85 -5.52 -10.11
CA TYR A 39 -4.92 -5.03 -11.12
C TYR A 39 -4.37 -6.18 -11.97
N SER A 40 -4.29 -5.94 -13.28
CA SER A 40 -3.88 -6.92 -14.29
C SER A 40 -2.87 -6.32 -15.26
N LEU A 41 -2.03 -7.18 -15.84
CA LEU A 41 -1.07 -6.81 -16.87
C LEU A 41 -1.12 -7.86 -17.98
N PHE A 42 -1.29 -7.42 -19.23
CA PHE A 42 -1.50 -8.30 -20.39
C PHE A 42 -2.65 -9.29 -20.21
N GLY A 43 -3.79 -8.83 -19.67
CA GLY A 43 -4.99 -9.64 -19.45
C GLY A 43 -4.87 -10.67 -18.32
N LYS A 44 -3.72 -10.75 -17.63
CA LYS A 44 -3.51 -11.66 -16.49
C LYS A 44 -3.63 -10.89 -15.18
N LYS A 45 -4.51 -11.36 -14.30
CA LYS A 45 -4.63 -10.86 -12.93
C LYS A 45 -3.29 -10.98 -12.20
N ARG A 46 -2.85 -9.89 -11.57
CA ARG A 46 -1.58 -9.81 -10.83
C ARG A 46 -1.80 -9.71 -9.33
N GLY A 47 -2.87 -9.04 -8.91
CA GLY A 47 -3.22 -8.95 -7.50
C GLY A 47 -4.54 -8.23 -7.27
N VAL A 48 -4.86 -8.06 -5.99
CA VAL A 48 -6.03 -7.31 -5.54
C VAL A 48 -5.60 -6.43 -4.37
N GLY A 49 -5.75 -5.12 -4.52
CA GLY A 49 -5.73 -4.18 -3.42
C GLY A 49 -7.07 -4.22 -2.71
N LYS A 50 -7.05 -4.49 -1.40
CA LYS A 50 -8.22 -4.49 -0.54
C LYS A 50 -8.56 -3.09 -0.10
N PHE A 51 -9.82 -2.69 -0.25
CA PHE A 51 -10.31 -1.43 0.28
C PHE A 51 -10.30 -1.49 1.81
N ASP A 52 -9.69 -0.50 2.45
CA ASP A 52 -9.65 -0.38 3.92
C ASP A 52 -10.73 0.59 4.39
N TYR A 53 -10.51 1.89 4.15
CA TYR A 53 -11.47 2.94 4.43
C TYR A 53 -11.20 4.19 3.59
N ALA A 54 -12.23 5.04 3.48
CA ALA A 54 -12.13 6.37 2.90
C ALA A 54 -11.99 7.41 4.01
N GLU A 55 -10.95 8.24 3.92
CA GLU A 55 -10.75 9.37 4.85
C GLU A 55 -11.64 10.55 4.49
N SER A 56 -11.94 10.71 3.21
CA SER A 56 -12.82 11.73 2.67
C SER A 56 -13.57 11.19 1.46
N GLU A 57 -14.42 12.01 0.84
CA GLU A 57 -15.07 11.63 -0.41
C GLU A 57 -14.12 11.51 -1.61
N THR A 58 -12.86 11.94 -1.46
CA THR A 58 -11.86 12.01 -2.52
C THR A 58 -10.61 11.21 -2.21
N ASN A 59 -10.46 10.67 -1.00
CA ASN A 59 -9.25 9.99 -0.57
C ASN A 59 -9.60 8.67 0.13
N ALA A 60 -8.94 7.60 -0.28
CA ALA A 60 -9.11 6.30 0.36
C ALA A 60 -7.82 5.50 0.45
N TYR A 61 -7.77 4.66 1.47
CA TYR A 61 -6.66 3.75 1.73
C TYR A 61 -7.03 2.34 1.25
N TYR A 62 -6.01 1.70 0.71
CA TYR A 62 -6.05 0.32 0.24
C TYR A 62 -4.83 -0.41 0.78
N TYR A 63 -4.91 -1.73 0.87
CA TYR A 63 -3.75 -2.55 1.19
C TYR A 63 -3.63 -3.78 0.31
N GLU A 64 -2.40 -4.25 0.11
CA GLU A 64 -2.13 -5.55 -0.45
C GLU A 64 -1.54 -6.48 0.62
N VAL A 65 -2.07 -7.70 0.71
CA VAL A 65 -1.50 -8.75 1.55
C VAL A 65 -0.25 -9.31 0.89
N THR A 66 0.92 -8.88 1.36
CA THR A 66 2.22 -9.21 0.78
C THR A 66 3.03 -10.11 1.71
N PRO A 67 3.72 -11.15 1.19
CA PRO A 67 4.68 -11.92 2.00
C PRO A 67 5.79 -11.02 2.53
N LEU A 68 6.12 -11.13 3.82
CA LEU A 68 7.16 -10.32 4.48
C LEU A 68 8.48 -10.36 3.70
N LYS A 69 8.88 -11.53 3.20
CA LYS A 69 10.09 -11.70 2.37
C LYS A 69 10.17 -10.79 1.15
N LYS A 70 9.04 -10.36 0.57
CA LYS A 70 9.04 -9.39 -0.55
C LYS A 70 9.26 -7.97 -0.03
N VAL A 71 8.75 -7.65 1.15
CA VAL A 71 8.90 -6.34 1.78
C VAL A 71 10.35 -6.13 2.21
N VAL A 72 10.95 -7.12 2.88
CA VAL A 72 12.32 -7.04 3.42
C VAL A 72 13.39 -7.53 2.45
N HIS A 73 13.14 -7.50 1.13
CA HIS A 73 14.03 -8.08 0.11
C HIS A 73 15.47 -7.53 0.12
N ASN A 74 15.69 -6.35 0.70
CA ASN A 74 17.02 -5.72 0.84
C ASN A 74 17.75 -6.10 2.14
N VAL A 75 17.09 -6.78 3.07
CA VAL A 75 17.70 -7.24 4.33
C VAL A 75 18.35 -8.60 4.08
N LYS A 76 19.67 -8.68 4.32
CA LYS A 76 20.38 -9.96 4.24
C LYS A 76 20.22 -10.70 5.56
N THR A 77 19.97 -12.01 5.49
CA THR A 77 19.84 -12.87 6.67
C THR A 77 20.39 -14.24 6.34
N THR A 78 20.98 -14.90 7.34
CA THR A 78 21.42 -16.29 7.26
C THR A 78 20.29 -17.27 7.61
N SER A 79 19.29 -16.80 8.34
CA SER A 79 18.08 -17.56 8.68
C SER A 79 16.98 -17.34 7.64
N GLU A 80 16.17 -18.38 7.43
CA GLU A 80 14.99 -18.30 6.57
C GLU A 80 14.01 -17.24 7.10
N ILE A 81 13.54 -16.37 6.20
CA ILE A 81 12.51 -15.38 6.54
C ILE A 81 11.18 -16.12 6.63
N PRO A 82 10.46 -16.04 7.77
CA PRO A 82 9.20 -16.75 7.93
C PRO A 82 8.20 -16.33 6.86
N ASN A 83 7.34 -17.26 6.48
CA ASN A 83 6.26 -17.02 5.52
C ASN A 83 5.08 -16.23 6.15
N LYS A 84 5.40 -15.14 6.85
CA LYS A 84 4.47 -14.19 7.45
C LYS A 84 3.89 -13.29 6.34
N LYS A 85 2.60 -13.00 6.40
CA LYS A 85 1.92 -12.04 5.52
C LYS A 85 1.74 -10.72 6.26
N VAL A 86 1.93 -9.61 5.56
CA VAL A 86 1.79 -8.25 6.09
C VAL A 86 0.97 -7.41 5.12
N ASN A 87 0.31 -6.37 5.63
CA ASN A 87 -0.48 -5.46 4.82
C ASN A 87 0.40 -4.27 4.42
N MET A 88 0.56 -4.05 3.11
CA MET A 88 1.26 -2.89 2.57
C MET A 88 0.23 -1.90 2.04
N TYR A 89 0.22 -0.68 2.58
CA TYR A 89 -0.81 0.30 2.30
C TYR A 89 -0.43 1.24 1.17
N VAL A 90 -1.43 1.65 0.39
CA VAL A 90 -1.37 2.71 -0.61
C VAL A 90 -2.60 3.59 -0.46
N SER A 91 -2.58 4.77 -1.06
CA SER A 91 -3.76 5.62 -1.14
C SER A 91 -4.16 5.88 -2.58
N PHE A 92 -5.46 6.05 -2.80
CA PHE A 92 -6.01 6.58 -4.03
C PHE A 92 -6.66 7.94 -3.77
N ILE A 93 -6.51 8.84 -4.73
CA ILE A 93 -7.00 10.21 -4.69
C ILE A 93 -7.86 10.45 -5.94
N LEU A 94 -9.05 11.01 -5.75
CA LEU A 94 -9.94 11.44 -6.82
C LEU A 94 -9.93 12.96 -6.96
N ASP A 95 -9.74 13.42 -8.20
CA ASP A 95 -10.00 14.79 -8.63
C ASP A 95 -10.98 14.75 -9.81
N GLY A 96 -12.26 14.96 -9.52
CA GLY A 96 -13.35 14.64 -10.44
C GLY A 96 -13.36 13.16 -10.81
N ASN A 97 -13.14 12.86 -12.10
CA ASN A 97 -12.99 11.48 -12.59
C ASN A 97 -11.52 11.06 -12.74
N ASN A 98 -10.55 11.95 -12.50
CA ASN A 98 -9.15 11.57 -12.49
C ASN A 98 -8.84 10.83 -11.20
N ILE A 99 -8.08 9.75 -11.31
CA ILE A 99 -7.59 9.01 -10.17
C ILE A 99 -6.06 8.99 -10.17
N SER A 100 -5.50 9.18 -8.99
CA SER A 100 -4.07 9.04 -8.75
C SER A 100 -3.82 8.08 -7.59
N MET A 101 -2.61 7.55 -7.52
CA MET A 101 -2.17 6.69 -6.42
C MET A 101 -0.93 7.27 -5.75
N THR A 102 -0.82 7.10 -4.44
CA THR A 102 0.42 7.29 -3.69
C THR A 102 0.77 6.01 -2.94
N SER A 103 2.07 5.74 -2.81
CA SER A 103 2.61 4.64 -2.03
C SER A 103 3.78 5.10 -1.15
N ASP A 104 3.92 6.40 -0.97
CA ASP A 104 4.93 7.01 -0.12
C ASP A 104 4.41 7.08 1.32
N TYR A 105 5.33 7.19 2.28
CA TYR A 105 5.02 7.11 3.69
C TYR A 105 5.53 8.30 4.47
N THR A 106 4.94 8.52 5.64
CA THR A 106 5.26 9.66 6.48
C THR A 106 6.71 9.63 6.94
N ARG A 107 7.25 10.82 7.24
CA ARG A 107 8.54 10.95 7.94
C ARG A 107 8.59 10.12 9.23
N ALA A 108 7.47 9.98 9.93
CA ALA A 108 7.37 9.17 11.14
C ALA A 108 7.69 7.68 10.85
N TYR A 109 7.09 7.10 9.81
CA TYR A 109 7.40 5.75 9.36
C TYR A 109 8.88 5.60 9.00
N TYR A 110 9.43 6.52 8.20
CA TYR A 110 10.84 6.47 7.81
C TYR A 110 11.80 6.57 9.00
N ASN A 111 11.43 7.32 10.05
CA ASN A 111 12.20 7.36 11.30
C ASN A 111 12.17 6.01 12.03
N ARG A 112 11.01 5.33 12.10
CA ARG A 112 10.90 3.97 12.68
C ARG A 112 11.76 2.98 11.90
N LEU A 113 11.66 3.00 10.57
CA LEU A 113 12.44 2.14 9.68
C LEU A 113 13.94 2.38 9.85
N ASN A 114 14.39 3.63 9.85
CA ASN A 114 15.80 3.98 10.05
C ASN A 114 16.31 3.53 11.43
N THR A 115 15.50 3.72 12.47
CA THR A 115 15.85 3.26 13.83
C THR A 115 15.98 1.75 13.88
N TRP A 116 15.04 1.02 13.27
CA TRP A 116 15.12 -0.44 13.17
C TRP A 116 16.37 -0.87 12.41
N ASN A 117 16.69 -0.26 11.27
CA ASN A 117 17.89 -0.60 10.50
C ASN A 117 19.17 -0.41 11.33
N LYS A 118 19.31 0.72 12.03
CA LYS A 118 20.49 1.00 12.89
C LYS A 118 20.66 -0.01 14.02
N ASN A 119 19.55 -0.47 14.59
CA ASN A 119 19.55 -1.36 15.75
C ASN A 119 19.66 -2.84 15.38
N ASN A 120 19.23 -3.22 14.17
CA ASN A 120 19.10 -4.62 13.77
C ASN A 120 20.06 -5.05 12.66
N LEU A 121 20.60 -4.14 11.85
CA LEU A 121 21.49 -4.48 10.74
C LEU A 121 22.95 -4.13 11.05
N ASN A 122 23.89 -4.94 10.55
CA ASN A 122 25.31 -4.59 10.55
C ASN A 122 25.64 -3.65 9.37
N LEU A 123 26.91 -3.23 9.27
CA LEU A 123 27.39 -2.30 8.24
C LEU A 123 27.21 -2.80 6.79
N TYR A 124 26.96 -4.10 6.60
CA TYR A 124 26.77 -4.73 5.29
C TYR A 124 25.30 -5.05 4.98
N GLY A 125 24.37 -4.61 5.84
CA GLY A 125 22.93 -4.84 5.70
C GLY A 125 22.47 -6.24 6.13
N PHE A 126 23.31 -7.00 6.85
CA PHE A 126 22.89 -8.28 7.43
C PHE A 126 22.19 -8.06 8.76
N LEU A 127 21.12 -8.83 8.99
CA LEU A 127 20.48 -8.97 10.29
C LEU A 127 21.49 -9.47 11.32
N ARG A 128 21.63 -8.75 12.43
CA ARG A 128 22.52 -9.11 13.54
C ARG A 128 21.97 -10.35 14.26
N GLU A 129 22.89 -11.12 14.84
CA GLU A 129 22.54 -12.28 15.66
C GLU A 129 21.58 -11.91 16.80
N GLY A 130 20.58 -12.77 17.04
CA GLY A 130 19.56 -12.56 18.07
C GLY A 130 18.49 -11.51 17.74
N LYS A 131 18.48 -10.94 16.53
CA LYS A 131 17.42 -10.02 16.07
C LYS A 131 16.34 -10.74 15.29
N ASP A 132 15.10 -10.31 15.45
CA ASP A 132 13.95 -10.87 14.74
C ASP A 132 13.54 -10.01 13.54
N ILE A 133 13.59 -10.60 12.35
CA ILE A 133 13.13 -9.96 11.11
C ILE A 133 11.62 -9.68 11.12
N THR A 134 10.84 -10.40 11.94
CA THR A 134 9.39 -10.21 11.99
C THR A 134 8.95 -8.91 12.65
N GLU A 135 9.87 -8.24 13.34
CA GLU A 135 9.74 -6.90 13.92
C GLU A 135 10.02 -5.78 12.90
N TYR A 136 10.33 -6.11 11.64
CA TYR A 136 10.55 -5.13 10.59
C TYR A 136 9.36 -4.14 10.52
N PRO A 137 9.59 -2.82 10.52
CA PRO A 137 8.51 -1.84 10.55
C PRO A 137 7.62 -1.96 9.31
N ILE A 138 6.37 -2.32 9.54
CA ILE A 138 5.31 -2.25 8.53
C ILE A 138 4.59 -0.91 8.71
N PRO A 139 4.30 -0.18 7.61
CA PRO A 139 3.58 1.08 7.68
C PRO A 139 2.13 0.86 8.11
N ASN A 140 1.63 1.77 8.94
CA ASN A 140 0.21 1.83 9.27
C ASN A 140 -0.56 2.62 8.19
N PRO A 141 -1.89 2.48 8.11
CA PRO A 141 -2.69 3.25 7.14
C PRO A 141 -2.51 4.76 7.27
N ASP A 142 -2.43 5.27 8.50
CA ASP A 142 -2.23 6.69 8.81
C ASP A 142 -0.81 7.19 8.54
N GLU A 143 0.11 6.28 8.22
CA GLU A 143 1.46 6.60 7.79
C GLU A 143 1.60 6.68 6.26
N VAL A 144 0.54 6.51 5.46
CA VAL A 144 0.59 6.73 4.00
C VAL A 144 0.40 8.22 3.69
N GLU A 145 1.28 8.79 2.86
CA GLU A 145 1.18 10.19 2.44
C GLU A 145 0.34 10.36 1.18
N PHE A 146 -0.39 11.46 1.06
CA PHE A 146 -1.11 11.87 -0.17
C PHE A 146 -0.31 12.81 -1.07
N ASN A 147 1.00 12.96 -0.83
CA ASN A 147 1.84 13.81 -1.65
C ASN A 147 2.44 13.04 -2.83
N ARG A 148 2.94 13.77 -3.83
CA ARG A 148 3.58 13.22 -5.04
C ARG A 148 2.74 12.12 -5.74
N PRO A 149 1.44 12.36 -5.98
CA PRO A 149 0.57 11.38 -6.63
C PRO A 149 1.06 11.01 -8.01
N ILE A 150 1.00 9.71 -8.33
CA ILE A 150 1.15 9.21 -9.69
C ILE A 150 -0.23 9.23 -10.32
N ASN A 151 -0.43 10.09 -11.31
CA ASN A 151 -1.70 10.17 -12.03
C ASN A 151 -1.91 8.92 -12.89
N PHE A 152 -2.98 8.18 -12.62
CA PHE A 152 -3.38 7.03 -13.44
C PHE A 152 -4.26 7.44 -14.62
N GLY A 153 -4.86 8.62 -14.57
CA GLY A 153 -5.73 9.17 -15.60
C GLY A 153 -7.20 9.08 -15.21
N VAL A 154 -8.07 9.03 -16.21
CA VAL A 154 -9.53 9.10 -16.03
C VAL A 154 -10.10 7.71 -15.73
N LEU A 155 -10.84 7.59 -14.63
CA LEU A 155 -11.69 6.43 -14.36
C LEU A 155 -12.84 6.36 -15.36
N ARG A 156 -13.00 5.22 -16.02
CA ARG A 156 -14.06 4.94 -16.99
C ARG A 156 -14.88 3.74 -16.61
#